data_AF-A0A061NIG7-F1
#
_entry.id   AF-A0A061NIG7-F1
#
_cell.length_a   1.000
_cell.length_b   1.000
_cell.length_c   1.000
_cell.angle_alpha   90.00
_cell.angle_beta   90.00
_cell.angle_gamma   90.00
#
_symmetry.space_group_name_H-M   'P 1'
#
loop_
_entity.id
_entity.type
_entity.pdbx_description
1 polymer ?
#
loop_
_entity_poly.entity_id
_entity_poly.type
_entity_poly.pdbx_seq_one_letter_code
_entity_poly.pdbx_strand_id
1 'polypeptide(L)'
;MAFDRKIIRKLGKWCQSVQNEDVERADGEQRDVEHMLRHCKLTDEAKQYYEIIRFKHDMIKNDLLQNTLLKEKPQRDAMEETSEALDFLYHYMEGNLNYEERNYHASLLHYQTAKLYMKNIRGKKRAALFLQLGENLLKLGQVNLAKTQFNEALHISFGAYDQQNEYKRSQNMLASIQEPKSSPPVYESLLSRSLKRARSTQTNKQPFAFRNGYQYSPLK
;
A
#
# COMPACT_ATOMS: atom_id res chain seq x y z
N MET A 1 0.81 20.20 3.27
CA MET A 1 0.96 19.71 4.65
C MET A 1 -0.25 20.04 5.53
N ALA A 2 -0.42 21.27 6.04
CA ALA A 2 -1.55 21.58 6.95
C ALA A 2 -2.93 21.51 6.30
N PHE A 3 -3.04 21.93 5.04
CA PHE A 3 -4.29 21.88 4.28
C PHE A 3 -4.68 20.43 3.92
N ASP A 4 -3.70 19.60 3.53
CA ASP A 4 -3.93 18.19 3.21
C ASP A 4 -4.54 17.42 4.39
N ARG A 5 -4.08 17.71 5.61
CA ARG A 5 -4.70 17.12 6.81
C ARG A 5 -6.15 17.56 7.01
N LYS A 6 -6.45 18.84 6.78
CA LYS A 6 -7.81 19.37 6.95
C LYS A 6 -8.78 18.67 5.99
N ILE A 7 -8.38 18.48 4.73
CA ILE A 7 -9.22 17.80 3.75
C ILE A 7 -9.34 16.30 4.03
N ILE A 8 -8.26 15.62 4.46
CA ILE A 8 -8.33 14.21 4.85
C ILE A 8 -9.29 14.00 6.03
N ARG A 9 -9.24 14.85 7.05
CA ARG A 9 -10.21 14.79 8.17
C ARG A 9 -11.64 15.00 7.70
N LYS A 10 -11.86 15.87 6.71
CA LYS A 10 -13.19 16.12 6.15
C LYS A 10 -13.68 14.92 5.33
N LEU A 11 -12.80 14.30 4.54
CA LEU A 11 -13.07 13.02 3.87
C LEU A 11 -13.41 11.92 4.89
N GLY A 12 -12.73 11.88 6.04
CA GLY A 12 -13.05 10.95 7.13
C GLY A 12 -14.47 11.13 7.68
N LYS A 13 -14.91 12.38 7.89
CA LYS A 13 -16.30 12.68 8.30
C LYS A 13 -17.33 12.28 7.26
N TRP A 14 -17.04 12.55 5.99
CA TRP A 14 -17.90 12.12 4.89
C TRP A 14 -17.99 10.61 4.82
N CYS A 15 -16.86 9.91 4.91
CA CYS A 15 -16.77 8.46 4.95
C CYS A 15 -17.62 7.85 6.08
N GLN A 16 -17.53 8.38 7.30
CA GLN A 16 -18.35 7.94 8.42
C GLN A 16 -19.85 8.14 8.16
N SER A 17 -20.23 9.27 7.57
CA SER A 17 -21.64 9.56 7.25
C SER A 17 -22.16 8.57 6.21
N VAL A 18 -21.34 8.26 5.20
CA VAL A 18 -21.63 7.26 4.15
C VAL A 18 -21.70 5.83 4.75
N GLN A 19 -20.80 5.47 5.67
CA GLN A 19 -20.82 4.16 6.34
C GLN A 19 -22.04 3.97 7.24
N ASN A 20 -22.51 5.06 7.87
CA ASN A 20 -23.71 5.05 8.71
C ASN A 20 -25.01 5.20 7.89
N GLU A 21 -24.92 5.24 6.56
CA GLU A 21 -26.06 5.45 5.64
C GLU A 21 -26.87 6.73 5.94
N ASP A 22 -26.24 7.72 6.58
CA ASP A 22 -26.82 9.04 6.86
C ASP A 22 -26.64 9.94 5.64
N VAL A 23 -27.60 9.83 4.70
CA VAL A 23 -27.54 10.50 3.39
C VAL A 23 -27.57 12.02 3.52
N GLU A 24 -28.39 12.58 4.42
CA GLU A 24 -28.48 14.03 4.61
C GLU A 24 -27.15 14.61 5.08
N ARG A 25 -26.53 13.96 6.06
CA ARG A 25 -25.22 14.36 6.56
C ARG A 25 -24.14 14.13 5.52
N ALA A 26 -24.17 13.00 4.80
CA ALA A 26 -23.22 12.70 3.74
C ALA A 26 -23.26 13.76 2.61
N ASP A 27 -24.45 14.25 2.26
CA ASP A 27 -24.63 15.35 1.30
C ASP A 27 -24.02 16.67 1.79
N GLY A 28 -24.20 16.99 3.07
CA GLY A 28 -23.54 18.14 3.70
C GLY A 28 -22.02 18.04 3.63
N GLU A 29 -21.49 16.89 4.03
CA GLU A 29 -20.05 16.63 4.03
C GLU A 29 -19.45 16.62 2.62
N GLN A 30 -20.15 16.06 1.62
CA GLN A 30 -19.72 16.10 0.22
C GLN A 30 -19.57 17.53 -0.29
N ARG A 31 -20.59 18.38 -0.09
CA ARG A 31 -20.55 19.79 -0.54
C ARG A 31 -19.36 20.54 0.04
N ASP A 32 -19.07 20.32 1.32
CA ASP A 32 -17.93 20.94 1.97
C ASP A 32 -16.59 20.43 1.41
N VAL A 33 -16.46 19.12 1.16
CA VAL A 33 -15.27 18.54 0.53
C VAL A 33 -15.07 19.12 -0.87
N GLU A 34 -16.11 19.14 -1.70
CA GLU A 34 -16.05 19.70 -3.06
C GLU A 34 -15.66 21.18 -3.05
N HIS A 35 -16.17 21.95 -2.09
CA HIS A 35 -15.76 23.34 -1.91
C HIS A 35 -14.27 23.45 -1.58
N MET A 36 -13.75 22.61 -0.67
CA MET A 36 -12.32 22.59 -0.33
C MET A 36 -11.44 22.17 -1.52
N LEU A 37 -11.91 21.23 -2.35
CA LEU A 37 -11.18 20.75 -3.53
C LEU A 37 -10.97 21.82 -4.60
N ARG A 38 -11.80 22.86 -4.65
CA ARG A 38 -11.59 24.01 -5.58
C ARG A 38 -10.30 24.78 -5.30
N HIS A 39 -9.77 24.65 -4.09
CA HIS A 39 -8.63 25.42 -3.60
C HIS A 39 -7.40 24.55 -3.30
N CYS A 40 -7.44 23.26 -3.60
CA CYS A 40 -6.37 22.33 -3.24
C CYS A 40 -6.23 21.17 -4.23
N LYS A 41 -4.98 20.76 -4.46
CA LYS A 41 -4.66 19.52 -5.16
C LYS A 41 -4.46 18.40 -4.15
N LEU A 42 -5.27 17.36 -4.25
CA LEU A 42 -5.11 16.15 -3.45
C LEU A 42 -3.83 15.39 -3.81
N THR A 43 -3.25 14.72 -2.81
CA THR A 43 -2.29 13.63 -3.04
C THR A 43 -3.00 12.45 -3.71
N ASP A 44 -2.26 11.58 -4.41
CA ASP A 44 -2.88 10.45 -5.11
C ASP A 44 -3.59 9.48 -4.16
N GLU A 45 -3.10 9.35 -2.93
CA GLU A 45 -3.78 8.56 -1.89
C GLU A 45 -5.10 9.19 -1.44
N ALA A 46 -5.13 10.51 -1.24
CA ALA A 46 -6.34 11.22 -0.86
C ALA A 46 -7.35 11.27 -2.03
N LYS A 47 -6.89 11.32 -3.29
CA LYS A 47 -7.76 11.16 -4.47
C LYS A 47 -8.41 9.78 -4.48
N GLN A 48 -7.63 8.72 -4.30
CA GLN A 48 -8.17 7.37 -4.25
C GLN A 48 -9.24 7.22 -3.16
N TYR A 49 -8.98 7.82 -1.99
CA TYR A 49 -9.95 7.81 -0.89
C TYR A 49 -11.24 8.57 -1.24
N TYR A 50 -11.10 9.78 -1.80
CA TYR A 50 -12.23 10.58 -2.28
C TYR A 50 -13.09 9.83 -3.30
N GLU A 51 -12.49 9.21 -4.33
CA GLU A 51 -13.24 8.50 -5.38
C GLU A 51 -14.03 7.31 -4.83
N ILE A 52 -13.48 6.57 -3.86
CA ILE A 52 -14.18 5.43 -3.26
C ILE A 52 -15.32 5.90 -2.34
N ILE A 53 -15.13 6.96 -1.55
CA ILE A 53 -16.22 7.55 -0.75
C ILE A 53 -17.35 8.03 -1.67
N ARG A 54 -16.99 8.77 -2.73
CA ARG A 54 -17.95 9.29 -3.71
C ARG A 54 -18.74 8.16 -4.36
N PHE A 55 -18.05 7.11 -4.83
CA PHE A 55 -18.70 5.95 -5.43
C PHE A 55 -19.68 5.30 -4.47
N LYS A 56 -19.29 5.05 -3.20
CA LYS A 56 -20.21 4.49 -2.20
C LYS A 56 -21.38 5.43 -1.89
N HIS A 57 -21.14 6.75 -1.83
CA HIS A 57 -22.20 7.72 -1.63
C HIS A 57 -23.22 7.68 -2.77
N ASP A 58 -22.77 7.71 -4.03
CA ASP A 58 -23.62 7.61 -5.21
C ASP A 58 -24.42 6.29 -5.19
N MET A 59 -23.82 5.18 -4.75
CA MET A 59 -24.52 3.91 -4.59
C MET A 59 -25.66 3.96 -3.56
N ILE A 60 -25.42 4.53 -2.38
CA ILE A 60 -26.46 4.66 -1.33
C ILE A 60 -27.60 5.54 -1.82
N LYS A 61 -27.29 6.67 -2.48
CA LYS A 61 -28.31 7.56 -3.04
C LYS A 61 -29.15 6.84 -4.10
N ASN A 62 -28.51 6.10 -4.99
CA ASN A 62 -29.21 5.35 -6.03
C ASN A 62 -30.09 4.24 -5.45
N ASP A 63 -29.64 3.56 -4.39
CA ASP A 63 -30.43 2.52 -3.74
C ASP A 63 -31.67 3.07 -3.02
N LEU A 64 -31.52 4.22 -2.36
CA LEU A 64 -32.63 4.96 -1.75
C LEU A 64 -33.66 5.38 -2.80
N LEU A 65 -33.22 5.79 -3.99
CA LEU A 65 -34.09 6.21 -5.08
C LEU A 65 -34.78 5.05 -5.79
N GLN A 66 -34.15 3.87 -5.85
CA GLN A 66 -34.62 2.73 -6.64
C GLN A 66 -35.39 1.67 -5.84
N ASN A 67 -35.49 1.79 -4.51
CA ASN A 67 -36.26 0.87 -3.65
C ASN A 67 -35.99 -0.62 -3.99
N THR A 68 -34.73 -0.93 -4.30
CA THR A 68 -34.33 -2.18 -4.94
C THR A 68 -34.24 -3.32 -3.94
N LEU A 69 -35.39 -3.93 -3.62
CA LEU A 69 -35.52 -5.10 -2.74
C LEU A 69 -34.76 -6.35 -3.23
N LEU A 70 -34.20 -6.35 -4.45
CA LEU A 70 -33.53 -7.51 -5.04
C LEU A 70 -32.29 -7.10 -5.86
N LYS A 71 -31.19 -6.72 -5.19
CA LYS A 71 -29.88 -6.67 -5.85
C LYS A 71 -29.39 -8.07 -6.17
N GLU A 72 -28.92 -8.28 -7.40
CA GLU A 72 -28.28 -9.53 -7.82
C GLU A 72 -27.02 -9.81 -6.98
N LYS A 73 -26.67 -11.09 -6.79
CA LYS A 73 -25.52 -11.51 -5.97
C LYS A 73 -24.20 -10.79 -6.35
N PRO A 74 -23.81 -10.66 -7.64
CA PRO A 74 -22.59 -9.96 -8.00
C PRO A 74 -22.56 -8.49 -7.58
N GLN A 75 -23.72 -7.83 -7.56
CA GLN A 75 -23.83 -6.44 -7.13
C GLN A 75 -23.69 -6.30 -5.61
N ARG A 76 -24.20 -7.27 -4.84
CA ARG A 76 -23.99 -7.33 -3.38
C ARG A 76 -22.53 -7.57 -3.02
N ASP A 77 -21.88 -8.51 -3.71
CA ASP A 77 -20.47 -8.82 -3.48
C ASP A 77 -19.58 -7.58 -3.76
N ALA A 78 -19.84 -6.86 -4.86
CA ALA A 78 -19.13 -5.61 -5.16
C ALA A 78 -19.36 -4.50 -4.11
N MET A 79 -20.55 -4.43 -3.52
CA MET A 79 -20.86 -3.48 -2.43
C MET A 79 -20.09 -3.80 -1.15
N GLU A 80 -19.98 -5.08 -0.81
CA GLU A 80 -19.24 -5.54 0.36
C GLU A 80 -17.74 -5.27 0.17
N GLU A 81 -17.17 -5.62 -0.98
CA GLU A 81 -15.77 -5.33 -1.31
C GLU A 81 -15.45 -3.83 -1.29
N THR A 82 -16.35 -2.99 -1.80
CA THR A 82 -16.22 -1.53 -1.75
C THR A 82 -16.25 -1.03 -0.30
N SER A 83 -17.10 -1.62 0.54
CA SER A 83 -17.21 -1.26 1.96
C SER A 83 -15.95 -1.64 2.73
N GLU A 84 -15.43 -2.87 2.54
CA GLU A 84 -14.17 -3.29 3.14
C GLU A 84 -13.00 -2.40 2.69
N ALA A 85 -12.93 -2.07 1.39
CA ALA A 85 -11.90 -1.17 0.88
C ALA A 85 -12.00 0.24 1.50
N LEU A 86 -13.22 0.71 1.73
CA LEU A 86 -13.45 2.00 2.37
C LEU A 86 -13.07 1.97 3.86
N ASP A 87 -13.43 0.91 4.59
CA ASP A 87 -13.03 0.70 5.99
C ASP A 87 -11.51 0.67 6.13
N PHE A 88 -10.84 -0.07 5.24
CA PHE A 88 -9.38 -0.07 5.16
C PHE A 88 -8.83 1.35 5.00
N LEU A 89 -9.33 2.11 4.02
CA LEU A 89 -8.81 3.44 3.72
C LEU A 89 -9.09 4.43 4.84
N TYR A 90 -10.28 4.42 5.42
CA TYR A 90 -10.62 5.25 6.55
C TYR A 90 -9.64 5.03 7.71
N HIS A 91 -9.47 3.78 8.14
CA HIS A 91 -8.57 3.47 9.24
C HIS A 91 -7.10 3.73 8.88
N TYR A 92 -6.68 3.50 7.64
CA TYR A 92 -5.33 3.83 7.18
C TYR A 92 -5.05 5.34 7.26
N MET A 93 -5.99 6.17 6.78
CA MET A 93 -5.83 7.62 6.73
C MET A 93 -5.89 8.24 8.14
N GLU A 94 -6.82 7.80 8.98
CA GLU A 94 -6.88 8.22 10.39
C GLU A 94 -5.61 7.79 11.16
N GLY A 95 -5.07 6.60 10.85
CA GLY A 95 -3.79 6.14 11.38
C GLY A 95 -2.64 7.08 11.00
N ASN A 96 -2.57 7.50 9.75
CA ASN A 96 -1.55 8.46 9.26
C ASN A 96 -1.68 9.82 9.97
N LEU A 97 -2.90 10.35 10.09
CA LEU A 97 -3.14 11.62 10.78
C LEU A 97 -2.69 11.58 12.25
N ASN A 98 -3.09 10.54 12.98
CA ASN A 98 -2.69 10.37 14.38
C ASN A 98 -1.17 10.17 14.51
N TYR A 99 -0.52 9.51 13.55
CA TYR A 99 0.93 9.35 13.56
C TYR A 99 1.66 10.69 13.40
N GLU A 100 1.22 11.52 12.45
CA GLU A 100 1.76 12.87 12.25
C GLU A 100 1.59 13.75 13.49
N GLU A 101 0.47 13.59 14.19
CA GLU A 101 0.15 14.28 15.44
C GLU A 101 0.85 13.69 16.67
N ARG A 102 1.70 12.67 16.46
CA ARG A 102 2.44 11.94 17.49
C ARG A 102 1.55 11.21 18.50
N ASN A 103 0.28 11.00 18.15
CA ASN A 103 -0.64 10.14 18.90
C ASN A 103 -0.45 8.68 18.47
N TYR A 104 0.71 8.12 18.84
CA TYR A 104 1.15 6.81 18.37
C TYR A 104 0.23 5.67 18.80
N HIS A 105 -0.38 5.73 19.98
CA HIS A 105 -1.36 4.74 20.44
C HIS A 105 -2.63 4.72 19.58
N ALA A 106 -3.25 5.87 19.32
CA ALA A 106 -4.43 5.94 18.47
C ALA A 106 -4.09 5.53 17.03
N SER A 107 -2.94 5.99 16.53
CA SER A 107 -2.44 5.60 15.20
C SER A 107 -2.27 4.09 15.09
N LEU A 108 -1.72 3.43 16.12
CA LEU A 108 -1.50 1.98 16.12
C LEU A 108 -2.83 1.23 16.08
N LEU A 109 -3.79 1.67 16.89
CA LEU A 109 -5.14 1.10 16.88
C LEU A 109 -5.76 1.18 15.49
N HIS A 110 -5.73 2.37 14.87
CA HIS A 110 -6.25 2.56 13.51
C HIS A 110 -5.54 1.66 12.49
N TYR A 111 -4.21 1.57 12.49
CA TYR A 111 -3.50 0.68 11.58
C TYR A 111 -3.81 -0.80 11.82
N GLN A 112 -3.97 -1.23 13.08
CA GLN A 112 -4.39 -2.59 13.42
C GLN A 112 -5.80 -2.88 12.92
N THR A 113 -6.73 -1.94 13.05
CA THR A 113 -8.08 -2.07 12.49
C THR A 113 -8.06 -2.11 10.96
N ALA A 114 -7.27 -1.26 10.30
CA ALA A 114 -7.10 -1.29 8.85
C ALA A 114 -6.62 -2.67 8.36
N LYS A 115 -5.74 -3.33 9.12
CA LYS A 115 -5.23 -4.67 8.80
C LYS A 115 -6.36 -5.72 8.70
N LEU A 116 -7.48 -5.55 9.42
CA LEU A 116 -8.63 -6.47 9.34
C LEU A 116 -9.30 -6.45 7.97
N TYR A 117 -9.22 -5.33 7.25
CA TYR A 117 -9.88 -5.11 5.96
C TYR A 117 -8.93 -5.22 4.76
N MET A 118 -7.75 -5.82 4.92
CA MET A 118 -6.70 -5.81 3.90
C MET A 118 -6.85 -6.88 2.79
N LYS A 119 -7.89 -7.71 2.84
CA LYS A 119 -8.05 -8.92 1.99
C LYS A 119 -7.92 -8.59 0.50
N ASN A 120 -8.61 -7.55 0.05
CA ASN A 120 -8.70 -7.15 -1.36
C ASN A 120 -7.74 -5.99 -1.72
N ILE A 121 -6.83 -5.64 -0.81
CA ILE A 121 -5.91 -4.51 -1.01
C ILE A 121 -4.66 -4.96 -1.76
N ARG A 122 -4.23 -4.17 -2.75
CA ARG A 122 -3.02 -4.46 -3.55
C ARG A 122 -1.75 -4.52 -2.69
N GLY A 123 -0.81 -5.36 -3.12
CA GLY A 123 0.46 -5.65 -2.42
C GLY A 123 1.21 -4.40 -1.95
N LYS A 124 1.35 -3.39 -2.81
CA LYS A 124 2.03 -2.13 -2.48
C LYS A 124 1.46 -1.45 -1.22
N LYS A 125 0.12 -1.29 -1.15
CA LYS A 125 -0.53 -0.59 -0.05
C LYS A 125 -0.56 -1.45 1.23
N ARG A 126 -0.61 -2.79 1.07
CA ARG A 126 -0.40 -3.73 2.18
C ARG A 126 1.00 -3.59 2.77
N ALA A 127 2.04 -3.62 1.94
CA ALA A 127 3.42 -3.43 2.39
C ALA A 127 3.60 -2.07 3.09
N ALA A 128 3.01 -1.01 2.54
CA ALA A 128 3.00 0.32 3.17
C ALA A 128 2.34 0.32 4.56
N LEU A 129 1.20 -0.36 4.75
CA LEU A 129 0.58 -0.51 6.07
C LEU A 129 1.51 -1.20 7.08
N PHE A 130 2.17 -2.28 6.67
CA PHE A 130 3.13 -2.98 7.54
C PHE A 130 4.35 -2.12 7.90
N LEU A 131 4.84 -1.29 6.97
CA LEU A 131 5.86 -0.28 7.26
C LEU A 131 5.38 0.73 8.31
N GLN A 132 4.16 1.27 8.15
CA GLN A 132 3.60 2.22 9.10
C GLN A 132 3.38 1.61 10.49
N LEU A 133 2.90 0.37 10.56
CA LEU A 133 2.79 -0.39 11.81
C LEU A 133 4.17 -0.55 12.49
N GLY A 134 5.19 -0.94 11.72
CA GLY A 134 6.54 -1.11 12.26
C GLY A 134 7.14 0.21 12.79
N GLU A 135 7.01 1.30 12.04
CA GLU A 135 7.49 2.61 12.46
C GLU A 135 6.77 3.12 13.72
N ASN A 136 5.45 2.93 13.79
CA ASN A 136 4.68 3.28 14.97
C ASN A 136 5.10 2.46 16.21
N LEU A 137 5.29 1.14 16.05
CA LEU A 137 5.79 0.28 17.12
C LEU A 137 7.18 0.70 17.59
N LEU A 138 8.07 1.17 16.72
CA LEU A 138 9.36 1.74 17.13
C LEU A 138 9.19 3.00 17.99
N LYS A 139 8.25 3.89 17.65
CA LYS A 139 7.95 5.08 18.48
C LYS A 139 7.44 4.71 19.87
N LEU A 140 6.82 3.54 20.01
CA LEU A 140 6.34 2.98 21.27
C LEU A 140 7.38 2.07 21.98
N GLY A 141 8.60 1.98 21.46
CA GLY A 141 9.67 1.13 22.04
C GLY A 141 9.49 -0.37 21.82
N GLN A 142 8.53 -0.79 21.00
CA GLN A 142 8.19 -2.20 20.75
C GLN A 142 9.04 -2.80 19.62
N VAL A 143 10.36 -2.85 19.81
CA VAL A 143 11.34 -3.19 18.76
C VAL A 143 11.12 -4.56 18.13
N ASN A 144 10.85 -5.59 18.93
CA ASN A 144 10.64 -6.95 18.42
C ASN A 144 9.39 -7.04 17.56
N LEU A 145 8.30 -6.39 17.98
CA LEU A 145 7.05 -6.33 17.21
C LEU A 145 7.24 -5.53 15.92
N ALA A 146 7.98 -4.41 15.98
CA ALA A 146 8.30 -3.62 14.81
C ALA A 146 9.08 -4.42 13.76
N LYS A 147 10.09 -5.19 14.18
CA LYS A 147 10.86 -6.09 13.32
C LYS A 147 9.95 -7.09 12.60
N THR A 148 8.97 -7.67 13.29
CA THR A 148 7.98 -8.56 12.67
C THR A 148 7.20 -7.85 11.56
N GLN A 149 6.72 -6.63 11.79
CA GLN A 149 5.98 -5.90 10.75
C GLN A 149 6.86 -5.53 9.55
N PHE A 150 8.12 -5.14 9.77
CA PHE A 150 9.04 -4.85 8.67
C PHE A 150 9.40 -6.09 7.84
N ASN A 151 9.51 -7.27 8.46
CA ASN A 151 9.69 -8.52 7.73
C ASN A 151 8.46 -8.85 6.87
N GLU A 152 7.24 -8.62 7.36
CA GLU A 152 6.01 -8.79 6.58
C GLU A 152 5.98 -7.84 5.37
N ALA A 153 6.32 -6.56 5.58
CA ALA A 153 6.43 -5.59 4.49
C ALA A 153 7.46 -6.00 3.43
N LEU A 154 8.62 -6.50 3.88
CA LEU A 154 9.69 -7.01 3.02
C LEU A 154 9.23 -8.21 2.20
N HIS A 155 8.52 -9.16 2.83
CA HIS A 155 8.01 -10.35 2.17
C HIS A 155 6.98 -10.00 1.09
N ILE A 156 6.04 -9.09 1.38
CA ILE A 156 5.01 -8.66 0.42
C ILE A 156 5.64 -7.94 -0.79
N SER A 157 6.66 -7.13 -0.55
CA SER A 157 7.32 -6.32 -1.59
C SER A 157 8.43 -7.07 -2.35
N PHE A 158 8.73 -8.32 -1.97
CA PHE A 158 9.81 -9.08 -2.59
C PHE A 158 9.53 -9.41 -4.06
N GLY A 159 10.43 -9.01 -4.95
CA GLY A 159 10.37 -9.37 -6.38
C GLY A 159 9.35 -8.59 -7.22
N ALA A 160 8.54 -7.72 -6.62
CA ALA A 160 7.57 -6.88 -7.32
C ALA A 160 8.20 -5.55 -7.77
N TYR A 161 8.28 -5.33 -9.09
CA TYR A 161 8.93 -4.14 -9.67
C TYR A 161 8.29 -2.82 -9.19
N ASP A 162 6.97 -2.78 -9.06
CA ASP A 162 6.19 -1.62 -8.62
C ASP A 162 6.27 -1.34 -7.10
N GLN A 163 6.94 -2.22 -6.35
CA GLN A 163 7.06 -2.19 -4.88
C GLN A 163 8.52 -2.07 -4.40
N GLN A 164 9.43 -1.71 -5.32
CA GLN A 164 10.86 -1.61 -5.01
C GLN A 164 11.17 -0.57 -3.91
N ASN A 165 10.33 0.47 -3.79
CA ASN A 165 10.49 1.49 -2.75
C ASN A 165 10.16 0.94 -1.37
N GLU A 166 9.05 0.23 -1.23
CA GLU A 166 8.62 -0.42 0.01
C GLU A 166 9.62 -1.51 0.41
N TYR A 167 10.15 -2.25 -0.56
CA TYR A 167 11.21 -3.22 -0.35
C TYR A 167 12.46 -2.57 0.28
N LYS A 168 13.01 -1.53 -0.38
CA LYS A 168 14.19 -0.81 0.13
C LYS A 168 13.95 -0.19 1.51
N ARG A 169 12.77 0.41 1.73
CA ARG A 169 12.41 0.99 3.02
C ARG A 169 12.37 -0.07 4.12
N SER A 170 11.80 -1.24 3.83
CA SER A 170 11.76 -2.36 4.78
C SER A 170 13.16 -2.84 5.16
N GLN A 171 14.07 -2.96 4.18
CA GLN A 171 15.46 -3.31 4.43
C GLN A 171 16.17 -2.28 5.32
N ASN A 172 16.02 -0.99 5.00
CA ASN A 172 16.64 0.08 5.77
C ASN A 172 16.15 0.09 7.22
N MET A 173 14.84 -0.11 7.44
CA MET A 173 14.27 -0.18 8.78
C MET A 173 14.81 -1.38 9.56
N LEU A 174 14.88 -2.56 8.95
CA LEU A 174 15.46 -3.75 9.58
C LEU A 174 16.94 -3.58 9.92
N ALA A 175 17.71 -2.97 9.02
CA ALA A 175 19.12 -2.67 9.27
C ALA A 175 19.29 -1.69 10.46
N SER A 176 18.44 -0.65 10.53
CA SER A 176 18.49 0.32 11.62
C SER A 176 18.16 -0.29 12.99
N ILE A 177 17.36 -1.36 13.03
CA ILE A 177 17.07 -2.12 14.25
C ILE A 177 18.23 -3.07 14.63
N GLN A 178 18.96 -3.59 13.65
CA GLN A 178 20.06 -4.55 13.86
C GLN A 178 21.32 -3.89 14.43
N GLU A 179 21.47 -2.57 14.36
CA GLU A 179 22.61 -1.89 14.99
C GLU A 179 22.38 -1.70 16.50
N PRO A 180 23.17 -2.41 17.32
CA PRO A 180 24.10 -1.72 18.19
C PRO A 180 25.52 -2.26 18.02
N LYS A 181 26.50 -1.39 17.73
CA LYS A 181 27.97 -1.62 17.76
C LYS A 181 28.39 -3.10 17.58
N SER A 182 28.46 -3.63 16.35
CA SER A 182 29.54 -4.49 15.85
C SER A 182 29.11 -5.28 14.60
N SER A 183 30.02 -5.32 13.64
CA SER A 183 30.05 -6.16 12.43
C SER A 183 29.06 -5.85 11.29
N PRO A 184 29.55 -5.83 10.03
CA PRO A 184 28.74 -5.50 8.86
C PRO A 184 27.67 -6.57 8.60
N PRO A 185 26.46 -6.16 8.14
CA PRO A 185 25.33 -7.05 7.99
C PRO A 185 25.61 -8.15 6.97
N VAL A 186 25.21 -9.36 7.33
CA VAL A 186 25.23 -10.61 6.54
C VAL A 186 24.67 -10.44 5.12
N TYR A 187 23.93 -9.36 4.86
CA TYR A 187 23.43 -8.99 3.55
C TYR A 187 24.53 -8.67 2.52
N GLU A 188 25.66 -8.05 2.89
CA GLU A 188 26.76 -7.86 1.93
C GLU A 188 27.31 -9.21 1.44
N SER A 189 27.27 -10.25 2.27
CA SER A 189 27.65 -11.62 1.89
C SER A 189 26.65 -12.28 0.93
N LEU A 190 25.36 -11.93 1.02
CA LEU A 190 24.30 -12.47 0.16
C LEU A 190 24.19 -11.70 -1.17
N LEU A 191 24.37 -10.38 -1.13
CA LEU A 191 24.44 -9.55 -2.34
C LEU A 191 25.71 -9.84 -3.14
N SER A 192 26.86 -10.02 -2.48
CA SER A 192 28.10 -10.42 -3.14
C SER A 192 28.04 -11.85 -3.71
N ARG A 193 27.32 -12.78 -3.06
CA ARG A 193 27.07 -14.13 -3.60
C ARG A 193 26.14 -14.13 -4.82
N SER A 194 25.09 -13.32 -4.81
CA SER A 194 24.18 -13.19 -5.96
C SER A 194 24.84 -12.46 -7.14
N LEU A 195 25.64 -11.42 -6.88
CA LEU A 195 26.44 -10.73 -7.91
C LEU A 195 27.57 -11.60 -8.47
N LYS A 196 28.24 -12.43 -7.65
CA LYS A 196 29.21 -13.43 -8.15
C LYS A 196 28.55 -14.48 -9.05
N ARG A 197 27.36 -14.97 -8.69
CA ARG A 197 26.59 -15.91 -9.52
C ARG A 197 26.12 -15.29 -10.84
N ALA A 198 25.72 -14.03 -10.84
CA ALA A 198 25.35 -13.29 -12.04
C ALA A 198 26.55 -12.99 -12.97
N ARG A 199 27.75 -12.80 -12.40
CA ARG A 199 28.99 -12.65 -13.19
C ARG A 199 29.50 -13.98 -13.76
N SER A 200 29.39 -15.08 -13.01
CA SER A 200 29.79 -16.41 -13.51
C SER A 200 28.89 -16.96 -14.63
N THR A 201 27.64 -16.51 -14.72
CA THR A 201 26.74 -16.85 -15.83
C THR A 201 26.94 -15.97 -17.07
N GLN A 202 27.59 -14.80 -16.95
CA GLN A 202 27.98 -13.97 -18.08
C GLN A 202 29.36 -14.32 -18.67
N THR A 203 30.26 -14.95 -17.90
CA THR A 203 31.60 -15.32 -18.39
C THR A 203 31.69 -16.68 -19.08
N ASN A 204 30.58 -17.40 -19.26
CA ASN A 204 30.56 -18.73 -19.88
C ASN A 204 29.69 -18.83 -21.13
N LYS A 205 29.54 -17.73 -21.87
CA LYS A 205 29.19 -17.80 -23.30
C LYS A 205 30.47 -17.67 -24.11
N GLN A 206 31.09 -18.81 -24.43
CA GLN A 206 32.06 -18.84 -25.52
C GLN A 206 31.36 -18.35 -26.81
N PRO A 207 32.04 -17.54 -27.63
CA PRO A 207 31.50 -17.15 -28.93
C PRO A 207 31.42 -18.39 -29.82
N PHE A 208 30.22 -18.65 -30.36
CA PHE A 208 30.03 -19.59 -31.46
C PHE A 208 30.95 -19.19 -32.62
N ALA A 209 31.99 -19.99 -32.85
CA ALA A 209 32.82 -19.89 -34.03
C ALA A 209 31.97 -20.31 -35.26
N PHE A 210 31.84 -19.38 -36.21
CA PHE A 210 31.37 -19.68 -37.57
C PHE A 210 32.32 -20.71 -38.20
N ARG A 211 31.85 -21.94 -38.40
CA ARG A 211 32.53 -22.95 -39.21
C ARG A 211 32.25 -22.65 -40.69
N ASN A 212 33.15 -21.94 -41.35
CA ASN A 212 33.27 -21.96 -42.81
C ASN A 212 34.01 -23.24 -43.22
N GLY A 213 33.37 -24.08 -44.04
CA GLY A 213 33.97 -25.34 -44.49
C GLY A 213 33.09 -26.13 -45.44
N TYR A 214 32.67 -25.52 -46.55
CA TYR A 214 32.26 -26.28 -47.73
C TYR A 214 33.38 -26.16 -48.77
N GLN A 215 34.33 -27.11 -48.74
CA GLN A 215 35.18 -27.40 -49.88
C GLN A 215 34.47 -28.45 -50.73
N TYR A 216 34.01 -28.03 -51.91
CA TYR A 216 33.71 -28.94 -53.01
C TYR A 216 35.05 -29.40 -53.60
N SER A 217 35.26 -30.71 -53.65
CA SER A 217 36.26 -31.32 -54.53
C SER A 217 35.54 -32.10 -55.63
N PRO A 218 35.98 -31.98 -56.89
CA PRO A 218 35.32 -32.55 -58.05
C PRO A 218 35.68 -34.03 -58.20
N LEU A 219 34.70 -34.85 -58.59
CA LEU A 219 34.98 -36.19 -59.10
C LEU A 219 34.83 -36.18 -60.63
N LYS A 220 35.87 -36.74 -61.25
CA LYS A 220 35.93 -37.21 -62.63
C LYS A 220 35.01 -38.40 -62.85
#